data_AF-A0A024TER8-F1
#
_entry.id   AF-A0A024TER8-F1
#
_cell.length_a   1.000
_cell.length_b   1.000
_cell.length_c   1.000
_cell.angle_alpha   90.00
_cell.angle_beta   90.00
_cell.angle_gamma   90.00
#
_symmetry.space_group_name_H-M   'P 1'
#
loop_
_entity.id
_entity.type
_entity.pdbx_description
1 polymer ?
#
loop_
_entity_poly.entity_id
_entity_poly.type
_entity_poly.pdbx_seq_one_letter_code
_entity_poly.pdbx_strand_id
1 'polypeptide(L)' 'MAPFNRHLRDLWIAEDCVSTVDDDNDDNWMSPTAKVKRITMIKREILAWEKITPEQNIRRIS' A
#
# COMPACT_ATOMS: atom_id res chain seq x y z
N MET A 1 9.36 -7.62 8.88
CA MET A 1 8.50 -6.88 7.93
C MET A 1 9.10 -5.58 7.40
N ALA A 2 10.34 -5.19 7.74
CA ALA A 2 10.96 -3.97 7.20
C ALA A 2 10.94 -3.85 5.65
N PRO A 3 11.23 -4.91 4.85
CA PRO A 3 11.13 -4.83 3.40
C PRO A 3 9.68 -4.67 2.90
N PHE A 4 8.72 -5.39 3.50
CA PHE A 4 7.29 -5.23 3.21
C PHE A 4 6.83 -3.78 3.45
N ASN A 5 7.07 -3.25 4.66
CA ASN A 5 6.67 -1.90 5.03
C ASN A 5 7.32 -0.84 4.13
N ARG A 6 8.56 -1.07 3.68
CA ARG A 6 9.24 -0.20 2.72
C ARG A 6 8.57 -0.22 1.35
N HIS A 7 8.26 -1.41 0.80
CA HIS A 7 7.58 -1.52 -0.49
C HIS A 7 6.17 -0.94 -0.47
N LEU A 8 5.43 -1.14 0.62
CA LEU A 8 4.10 -0.56 0.81
C LEU A 8 4.17 0.97 0.85
N ARG A 9 5.13 1.54 1.60
CA ARG A 9 5.36 2.98 1.66
C ARG A 9 5.74 3.55 0.29
N ASP A 10 6.63 2.89 -0.44
CA ASP A 10 7.09 3.35 -1.75
C ASP A 10 5.94 3.35 -2.78
N LEU A 11 5.05 2.35 -2.74
CA LEU A 11 3.83 2.31 -3.55
C LEU A 11 2.87 3.44 -3.18
N TRP A 12 2.72 3.74 -1.89
CA TRP A 12 1.84 4.82 -1.42
C TRP A 12 2.34 6.20 -1.88
N ILE A 13 3.65 6.47 -1.75
CA ILE A 13 4.27 7.72 -2.22
C ILE A 13 4.18 7.88 -3.73
N ALA A 14 4.38 6.80 -4.49
CA ALA A 14 4.31 6.85 -5.95
C ALA A 14 2.90 7.20 -6.45
N GLU A 15 1.86 6.77 -5.75
CA GLU A 15 0.46 7.07 -6.11
C GLU A 15 -0.01 8.42 -5.57
N ASP A 16 0.46 8.85 -4.40
CA ASP A 16 0.17 10.17 -3.81
C ASP A 16 0.73 11.31 -4.68
N CYS A 17 1.94 11.14 -5.22
CA CYS A 17 2.50 12.03 -6.25
C CYS A 17 1.64 12.13 -7.53
N VAL A 18 0.70 11.21 -7.75
CA VAL A 18 -0.18 11.17 -8.93
C VAL A 18 -1.63 11.58 -8.60
N SER A 19 -2.00 11.64 -7.31
CA SER A 19 -3.38 11.78 -6.83
C SER A 19 -3.60 13.07 -6.03
N THR A 20 -3.50 14.23 -6.67
CA THR A 20 -3.89 15.53 -6.07
C THR A 20 -5.40 15.78 -6.21
N VAL A 21 -6.25 14.95 -5.59
CA VAL A 21 -7.67 15.30 -5.44
C VAL A 21 -8.12 14.96 -4.02
N ASP A 22 -8.21 16.01 -3.21
CA ASP A 22 -8.84 16.06 -1.89
C ASP A 22 -10.22 15.40 -1.91
N ASP A 23 -10.38 14.34 -1.11
CA ASP A 23 -11.66 14.01 -0.50
C ASP A 23 -11.37 13.28 0.82
N ASP A 24 -10.88 14.07 1.78
CA ASP A 24 -10.69 13.72 3.19
C ASP A 24 -12.02 13.78 3.95
N ASN A 25 -13.06 13.17 3.40
CA ASN A 25 -14.29 12.89 4.14
C ASN A 25 -14.33 11.40 4.50
N ASP A 26 -13.58 11.07 5.56
CA ASP A 26 -13.38 9.73 6.12
C ASP A 26 -14.62 9.18 6.86
N ASP A 27 -15.70 9.96 6.96
CA ASP A 27 -16.84 9.64 7.84
C ASP A 27 -17.84 8.62 7.27
N ASN A 28 -17.71 8.20 6.00
CA ASN A 28 -18.58 7.17 5.43
C ASN A 28 -17.80 5.98 4.90
N TRP A 29 -17.38 5.09 5.80
CA TRP A 29 -16.69 3.83 5.51
C TRP A 29 -17.39 2.96 4.45
N MET A 30 -18.72 3.09 4.30
CA MET A 30 -19.53 2.38 3.30
C MET A 30 -19.78 3.17 2.01
N SER A 31 -19.26 4.39 1.91
CA SER A 31 -19.30 5.17 0.67
C SER A 31 -18.59 4.42 -0.47
N PRO A 32 -19.08 4.52 -1.71
CA PRO A 32 -18.38 4.03 -2.88
C PRO A 32 -16.91 4.50 -2.93
N THR A 33 -16.63 5.74 -2.55
CA THR A 33 -15.27 6.29 -2.48
C THR A 33 -14.39 5.56 -1.47
N ALA A 34 -14.91 5.26 -0.28
CA ALA A 34 -14.21 4.48 0.75
C ALA A 34 -13.99 3.02 0.32
N LYS A 35 -14.92 2.44 -0.45
CA LYS A 35 -14.72 1.11 -1.06
C LYS A 35 -13.56 1.11 -2.06
N VAL A 36 -13.45 2.15 -2.89
CA VAL A 36 -12.30 2.29 -3.81
C VAL A 36 -10.99 2.43 -3.02
N LYS A 37 -10.94 3.31 -2.01
CA LYS A 37 -9.76 3.46 -1.13
C LYS A 37 -9.29 2.12 -0.55
N ARG A 38 -10.22 1.32 0.00
CA ARG A 38 -9.94 -0.02 0.56
C ARG A 38 -9.42 -1.01 -0.49
N ILE A 39 -10.07 -1.09 -1.66
CA ILE A 39 -9.62 -1.98 -2.74
C ILE A 39 -8.21 -1.59 -3.21
N THR A 40 -7.93 -0.30 -3.33
CA THR A 40 -6.60 0.17 -3.73
C THR A 40 -5.56 -0.15 -2.66
N MET A 41 -5.87 0.02 -1.37
CA MET A 41 -4.97 -0.41 -0.28
C MET A 41 -4.67 -1.92 -0.33
N ILE A 42 -5.69 -2.77 -0.52
CA ILE A 42 -5.50 -4.23 -0.63
C ILE A 42 -4.61 -4.58 -1.82
N LYS A 43 -4.84 -3.95 -2.99
CA LYS A 43 -3.99 -4.17 -4.18
C LYS A 43 -2.53 -3.77 -3.91
N ARG A 44 -2.30 -2.66 -3.20
CA ARG A 44 -0.94 -2.23 -2.83
C ARG A 44 -0.26 -3.22 -1.90
N GLU A 45 -0.98 -3.77 -0.92
CA GLU A 45 -0.43 -4.79 -0.03
C GLU A 45 -0.03 -6.05 -0.80
N ILE A 46 -0.86 -6.52 -1.73
CA ILE A 46 -0.54 -7.67 -2.60
C ILE A 46 0.73 -7.39 -3.43
N LEU A 47 0.81 -6.22 -4.07
CA LEU A 47 2.00 -5.84 -4.85
C LEU A 47 3.25 -5.68 -3.98
N ALA A 48 3.11 -5.17 -2.75
CA ALA A 48 4.22 -5.08 -1.81
C ALA A 48 4.73 -6.47 -1.41
N TRP A 49 3.83 -7.45 -1.25
CA TRP A 49 4.18 -8.84 -0.99
C TRP A 49 4.91 -9.48 -2.18
N GLU A 50 4.45 -9.26 -3.41
CA GLU A 50 5.09 -9.79 -4.63
C GLU A 50 6.50 -9.22 -4.85
N LYS A 51 6.76 -8.00 -4.40
CA LYS A 51 8.08 -7.35 -4.52
C LYS A 51 9.12 -7.87 -3.52
N ILE A 52 8.71 -8.61 -2.48
CA ILE A 52 9.64 -9.18 -1.52
C ILE A 52 10.33 -10.38 -2.15
N THR A 53 11.63 -10.24 -2.38
CA THR A 53 12.46 -11.36 -2.88
C THR A 53 12.80 -12.35 -1.76
N PRO A 54 12.95 -13.66 -2.07
CA PRO A 54 13.36 -14.67 -1.09
C PRO A 54 14.65 -14.29 -0.35
N GLU A 55 15.62 -13.69 -1.05
CA GLU A 55 16.91 -13.26 -0.52
C GLU A 55 16.77 -12.15 0.54
N GLN A 56 15.83 -11.22 0.35
CA GLN A 56 15.51 -10.19 1.36
C GLN A 56 14.89 -10.79 2.62
N ASN A 57 14.24 -11.95 2.51
CA ASN A 57 13.68 -12.67 3.65
C ASN A 57 14.76 -13.46 4.41
N ILE A 58 15.74 -14.03 3.67
CA ILE A 58 16.83 -14.85 4.21
C ILE A 58 17.83 -14.02 5.04
N ARG A 59 18.17 -12.79 4.63
CA ARG A 59 19.11 -11.88 5.36
C ARG A 59 18.67 -11.48 6.78
N ARG A 60 17.51 -11.91 7.24
CA ARG A 60 16.97 -11.61 8.58
C ARG A 60 17.08 -12.80 9.55
N ILE A 61 17.41 -13.99 9.06
CA ILE A 61 17.44 -15.24 9.86
C ILE A 61 18.88 -15.62 10.25
N SER A 62 19.89 -15.05 9.59
CA SER A 62 21.32 -15.13 9.93
C SER A 62 21.75 -14.00 10.85
#